data_AF-A0A352FBR4-F1
#
_entry.id   AF-A0A352FBR4-F1
#
_cell.length_a   1.000
_cell.length_b   1.000
_cell.length_c   1.000
_cell.angle_alpha   90.00
_cell.angle_beta   90.00
_cell.angle_gamma   90.00
#
_symmetry.space_group_name_H-M   'P 1'
#
loop_
_entity.id
_entity.type
_entity.pdbx_description
1 polymer ?
#
loop_
_entity_poly.entity_id
_entity_poly.type
_entity_poly.pdbx_seq_one_letter_code
_entity_poly.pdbx_strand_id
1 'polypeptide(L)'
;MIRIGVLSDTHGHMDEPVLDFFKDCNEIWHAGDLGDIEIMDLLSQNRTYRGVYGNIDGWEVRRELPEFLEFTIENVKVLITHIGLYAGHYKNEVVDRLNSFKPNIFVCGHSHILKVKYDQSRKMLHINPGSAGVQGIHQVRTAVRFEIDGEKIENMDVLELPKRR
;
A
#
# COMPACT_ATOMS: atom_id res chain seq x y z
N MET A 1 6.93 -15.54 10.02
CA MET A 1 7.17 -15.13 8.62
C MET A 1 5.88 -15.05 7.83
N ILE A 2 5.52 -13.84 7.42
CA ILE A 2 4.35 -13.52 6.59
C ILE A 2 4.80 -12.69 5.39
N ARG A 3 4.42 -13.11 4.18
CA ARG A 3 4.69 -12.38 2.92
C ARG A 3 3.60 -11.38 2.64
N ILE A 4 3.99 -10.13 2.40
CA ILE A 4 3.09 -9.00 2.21
C ILE A 4 3.32 -8.42 0.82
N GLY A 5 2.27 -8.34 0.00
CA GLY A 5 2.27 -7.51 -1.20
C GLY A 5 1.64 -6.15 -0.93
N VAL A 6 2.20 -5.08 -1.48
CA VAL A 6 1.73 -3.71 -1.33
C VAL A 6 1.63 -3.03 -2.68
N LEU A 7 0.49 -2.42 -2.95
CA LEU A 7 0.19 -1.68 -4.17
C LEU A 7 -0.76 -0.52 -3.90
N SER A 8 -0.93 0.36 -4.88
CA SER A 8 -1.91 1.44 -4.84
C SER A 8 -2.22 1.92 -6.26
N ASP A 9 -3.18 2.83 -6.37
CA ASP A 9 -3.47 3.57 -7.60
C ASP A 9 -3.71 2.59 -8.77
N THR A 10 -4.54 1.56 -8.55
CA THR A 10 -4.95 0.58 -9.57
C THR A 10 -5.92 1.19 -10.56
N HIS A 11 -6.76 2.12 -10.11
CA HIS A 11 -7.76 2.82 -10.94
C HIS A 11 -8.62 1.85 -11.77
N GLY A 12 -9.09 0.77 -11.15
CA GLY A 12 -9.92 -0.26 -11.77
C GLY A 12 -9.16 -1.22 -12.70
N HIS A 13 -7.83 -1.14 -12.76
CA HIS A 13 -7.00 -1.98 -13.61
C HIS A 13 -6.11 -2.91 -12.79
N MET A 14 -6.12 -4.20 -13.12
CA MET A 14 -5.21 -5.20 -12.57
C MET A 14 -4.58 -6.03 -13.67
N ASP A 15 -3.26 -6.21 -13.58
CA ASP A 15 -2.49 -6.96 -14.56
C ASP A 15 -2.05 -8.32 -14.00
N GLU A 16 -2.11 -9.36 -14.83
CA GLU A 16 -1.67 -10.72 -14.47
C GLU A 16 -0.24 -10.78 -13.93
N PRO A 17 0.77 -10.06 -14.49
CA PRO A 17 2.09 -9.98 -13.87
C PRO A 17 2.11 -9.45 -12.44
N VAL A 18 1.18 -8.58 -12.06
CA VAL A 18 1.06 -8.08 -10.67
C VAL A 18 0.49 -9.17 -9.77
N LEU A 19 -0.52 -9.91 -10.25
CA LEU A 19 -1.10 -11.05 -9.53
C LEU A 19 -0.07 -12.17 -9.33
N ASP A 20 0.72 -12.47 -10.37
CA ASP A 20 1.80 -13.46 -10.33
C ASP A 20 2.90 -13.08 -9.35
N PHE A 21 3.28 -11.80 -9.32
CA PHE A 21 4.24 -11.28 -8.35
C PHE A 21 3.76 -11.47 -6.90
N PHE A 22 2.44 -11.44 -6.70
CA PHE A 22 1.80 -11.61 -5.41
C PHE A 22 1.32 -13.03 -5.10
N LYS A 23 1.53 -14.02 -5.98
CA LYS A 23 0.98 -15.37 -5.81
C LYS A 23 1.34 -16.04 -4.48
N ASP A 24 2.53 -15.74 -3.96
CA ASP A 24 3.07 -16.32 -2.72
C ASP A 24 2.85 -15.41 -1.49
N CYS A 25 2.10 -14.31 -1.64
CA CYS A 25 1.80 -13.39 -0.55
C CYS A 25 0.63 -13.91 0.31
N ASN A 26 0.80 -13.84 1.62
CA ASN A 26 -0.24 -14.17 2.60
C ASN A 26 -1.23 -13.01 2.80
N GLU A 27 -0.74 -11.77 2.72
CA GLU A 27 -1.59 -10.58 2.73
C GLU A 27 -1.30 -9.64 1.55
N ILE A 28 -2.31 -8.89 1.14
CA ILE A 28 -2.20 -7.79 0.18
C ILE A 28 -2.72 -6.50 0.79
N TRP A 29 -1.92 -5.45 0.70
CA TRP A 29 -2.23 -4.13 1.22
C TRP A 29 -2.39 -3.12 0.09
N HIS A 30 -3.57 -2.49 0.00
CA HIS A 30 -3.89 -1.49 -1.01
C HIS A 30 -3.93 -0.08 -0.42
N ALA A 31 -3.04 0.82 -0.86
CA ALA A 31 -2.94 2.17 -0.31
C ALA A 31 -3.86 3.20 -1.00
N GLY A 32 -5.07 2.79 -1.40
CA GLY A 32 -6.10 3.66 -2.00
C GLY A 32 -6.02 3.86 -3.51
N ASP A 33 -7.04 4.52 -4.05
CA ASP A 33 -7.33 4.68 -5.48
C ASP A 33 -7.53 3.33 -6.18
N LEU A 34 -8.43 2.52 -5.60
CA LEU A 34 -8.78 1.19 -6.09
C LEU A 34 -9.51 1.26 -7.46
N GLY A 35 -10.44 2.20 -7.59
CA GLY A 35 -11.26 2.45 -8.79
C GLY A 35 -12.50 1.58 -8.87
N ASP A 36 -12.32 0.27 -8.85
CA ASP A 36 -13.41 -0.70 -8.94
C ASP A 36 -13.33 -1.69 -7.78
N ILE A 37 -14.48 -1.97 -7.14
CA ILE A 37 -14.58 -2.89 -6.02
C ILE A 37 -14.20 -4.33 -6.42
N GLU A 38 -14.36 -4.70 -7.70
CA GLU A 38 -13.97 -6.01 -8.21
C GLU A 38 -12.45 -6.27 -8.07
N ILE A 39 -11.63 -5.21 -8.05
CA ILE A 39 -10.19 -5.34 -7.81
C ILE A 39 -9.93 -5.84 -6.38
N MET A 40 -10.71 -5.41 -5.40
CA MET A 40 -10.60 -5.93 -4.03
C MET A 40 -10.94 -7.42 -3.99
N ASP A 41 -12.00 -7.84 -4.67
CA ASP A 41 -12.42 -9.25 -4.72
C ASP A 41 -11.31 -10.11 -5.35
N LEU A 42 -10.73 -9.66 -6.46
CA LEU A 42 -9.61 -10.32 -7.12
C LEU A 42 -8.36 -10.44 -6.23
N LEU A 43 -8.00 -9.35 -5.53
CA LEU A 43 -6.82 -9.33 -4.66
C LEU A 43 -7.04 -10.09 -3.35
N SER A 44 -8.28 -10.26 -2.89
CA SER A 44 -8.61 -10.98 -1.65
C SER A 44 -8.71 -12.50 -1.84
N GLN A 45 -8.64 -13.00 -3.08
CA GLN A 45 -8.73 -14.44 -3.33
C GLN A 45 -7.63 -15.22 -2.59
N ASN A 46 -8.06 -16.06 -1.65
CA ASN A 46 -7.24 -16.97 -0.84
C ASN A 46 -6.20 -16.28 0.06
N ARG A 47 -6.39 -15.00 0.40
CA ARG A 47 -5.43 -14.22 1.19
C ARG A 47 -6.12 -13.10 1.96
N THR A 48 -5.46 -12.58 3.00
CA THR A 48 -5.99 -11.43 3.73
C THR A 48 -5.82 -10.17 2.87
N TYR A 49 -6.91 -9.44 2.65
CA TYR A 49 -6.85 -8.12 2.03
C TYR A 49 -6.98 -7.03 3.09
N ARG A 50 -6.16 -5.99 2.97
CA ARG A 50 -6.23 -4.78 3.77
C ARG A 50 -6.16 -3.58 2.84
N GLY A 51 -7.06 -2.64 2.96
CA GLY A 51 -7.06 -1.48 2.07
C GLY A 51 -7.61 -0.25 2.74
N VAL A 52 -7.30 0.89 2.14
CA VAL A 52 -7.95 2.17 2.39
C VAL A 52 -8.55 2.67 1.09
N TYR A 53 -9.54 3.55 1.15
CA TYR A 53 -9.98 4.28 -0.04
C TYR A 53 -9.05 5.45 -0.35
N GLY A 54 -9.04 5.88 -1.61
CA GLY A 54 -8.37 7.08 -2.10
C GLY A 54 -9.31 8.15 -2.62
N ASN A 55 -8.78 9.13 -3.36
CA ASN A 55 -9.54 10.26 -3.89
C ASN A 55 -10.54 9.87 -4.97
N ILE A 56 -10.21 8.93 -5.86
CA ILE A 56 -11.09 8.55 -6.98
C ILE A 56 -12.16 7.51 -6.58
N ASP A 57 -12.03 6.91 -5.41
CA ASP A 57 -12.89 5.80 -4.98
C ASP A 57 -14.32 6.26 -4.68
N GLY A 58 -15.28 5.55 -5.27
CA GLY A 58 -16.71 5.82 -5.15
C GLY A 58 -17.34 5.27 -3.86
N TRP A 59 -18.67 5.34 -3.80
CA TRP A 59 -19.44 4.96 -2.61
C TRP A 59 -19.21 3.50 -2.21
N GLU A 60 -19.13 2.59 -3.18
CA GLU A 60 -19.01 1.14 -2.94
C GLU A 60 -17.69 0.83 -2.22
N VAL A 61 -16.58 1.34 -2.74
CA VAL A 61 -15.25 1.17 -2.13
C VAL A 61 -15.18 1.84 -0.75
N ARG A 62 -15.72 3.07 -0.61
CA ARG A 62 -15.70 3.81 0.66
C ARG A 62 -16.59 3.20 1.75
N ARG A 63 -17.55 2.34 1.39
CA ARG A 63 -18.34 1.59 2.38
C ARG A 63 -17.53 0.45 2.99
N GLU A 64 -16.70 -0.21 2.18
CA GLU A 64 -15.94 -1.39 2.60
C GLU A 64 -14.57 -1.03 3.20
N LEU A 65 -13.93 0.04 2.72
CA LEU A 65 -12.59 0.45 3.13
C LEU A 65 -12.63 1.72 3.98
N PRO A 66 -11.78 1.83 5.02
CA PRO A 66 -11.64 3.07 5.79
C PRO A 66 -10.68 4.06 5.11
N GLU A 67 -10.63 5.29 5.63
CA GLU A 67 -9.64 6.31 5.22
C GLU A 67 -8.24 6.04 5.79
N PHE A 68 -8.23 5.54 7.02
CA PHE A 68 -7.04 5.15 7.77
C PHE A 68 -7.25 3.75 8.28
N LEU A 69 -6.23 2.91 8.11
CA LEU A 69 -6.23 1.55 8.63
C LEU A 69 -5.02 1.35 9.53
N GLU A 70 -5.30 1.07 10.80
CA GLU A 70 -4.31 0.76 11.84
C GLU A 70 -4.45 -0.69 12.26
N PHE A 71 -3.35 -1.45 12.23
CA PHE A 71 -3.33 -2.84 12.66
C PHE A 71 -1.94 -3.27 13.11
N THR A 72 -1.88 -4.41 13.77
CA THR A 72 -0.63 -5.07 14.13
C THR A 72 -0.60 -6.44 13.46
N ILE A 73 0.53 -6.78 12.88
CA ILE A 73 0.81 -8.09 12.30
C ILE A 73 2.12 -8.61 12.88
N GLU A 74 2.09 -9.82 13.42
CA GLU A 74 3.13 -10.32 14.33
C GLU A 74 3.43 -9.27 15.42
N ASN A 75 4.62 -8.65 15.44
CA ASN A 75 4.97 -7.58 16.38
C ASN A 75 5.17 -6.22 15.69
N VAL A 76 4.68 -6.07 14.45
CA VAL A 76 4.84 -4.87 13.61
C VAL A 76 3.52 -4.12 13.52
N LYS A 77 3.51 -2.87 13.98
CA LYS A 77 2.40 -1.94 13.81
C LYS A 77 2.43 -1.30 12.44
N VAL A 78 1.28 -1.27 11.77
CA VAL A 78 1.14 -0.77 10.40
C VAL A 78 0.03 0.27 10.35
N LEU A 79 0.33 1.41 9.73
CA LEU A 79 -0.64 2.44 9.39
C LEU A 79 -0.70 2.60 7.87
N ILE A 80 -1.89 2.58 7.31
CA ILE A 80 -2.14 2.81 5.88
C ILE A 80 -3.10 3.99 5.73
N THR A 81 -2.83 4.89 4.78
CA THR A 81 -3.76 5.90 4.28
C THR A 81 -3.38 6.28 2.85
N HIS A 82 -4.30 6.80 2.05
CA HIS A 82 -3.97 7.15 0.67
C HIS A 82 -3.03 8.37 0.56
N ILE A 83 -3.38 9.48 1.22
CA ILE A 83 -2.65 10.75 1.10
C ILE A 83 -1.78 10.99 2.34
N GLY A 84 -0.58 10.40 2.33
CA GLY A 84 0.38 10.48 3.43
C GLY A 84 1.40 11.62 3.36
N LEU A 85 1.64 12.15 2.14
CA LEU A 85 2.81 12.96 1.78
C LEU A 85 4.14 12.21 2.02
N TYR A 86 5.26 12.91 2.20
CA TYR A 86 6.61 12.33 2.23
C TYR A 86 7.19 12.26 3.63
N ALA A 87 8.17 11.37 3.84
CA ALA A 87 8.92 11.30 5.10
C ALA A 87 9.55 12.66 5.45
N GLY A 88 9.19 13.18 6.63
CA GLY A 88 9.57 14.52 7.11
C GLY A 88 8.56 15.63 6.80
N HIS A 89 7.56 15.38 5.95
CA HIS A 89 6.55 16.36 5.50
C HIS A 89 5.16 15.72 5.43
N TYR A 90 4.72 15.09 6.52
CA TYR A 90 3.41 14.42 6.59
C TYR A 90 2.25 15.43 6.70
N LYS A 91 1.06 15.05 6.22
CA LYS A 91 -0.18 15.82 6.41
C LYS A 91 -0.53 15.87 7.91
N ASN A 92 -1.16 16.95 8.39
CA ASN A 92 -1.47 17.14 9.81
C ASN A 92 -2.24 15.96 10.42
N GLU A 93 -3.30 15.49 9.76
CA GLU A 93 -4.10 14.34 10.22
C GLU A 93 -3.28 13.05 10.33
N VAL A 94 -2.30 12.88 9.43
CA VAL A 94 -1.35 11.75 9.45
C VAL A 94 -0.40 11.90 10.63
N VAL A 95 0.10 13.11 10.91
CA VAL A 95 0.97 13.38 12.06
C VAL A 95 0.28 12.97 13.37
N ASP A 96 -1.00 13.28 13.53
CA ASP A 96 -1.75 12.92 14.74
C ASP A 96 -1.80 11.40 14.93
N ARG A 97 -2.12 10.65 13.88
CA ARG A 97 -2.14 9.17 13.88
C ARG A 97 -0.76 8.57 14.11
N LEU A 98 0.27 9.10 13.46
CA LEU A 98 1.65 8.67 13.64
C LEU A 98 2.11 8.86 15.09
N ASN A 99 1.67 9.94 15.75
CA ASN A 99 2.03 10.21 17.15
C ASN A 99 1.28 9.31 18.13
N SER A 100 -0.02 9.04 17.88
CA SER A 100 -0.85 8.21 18.76
C SER A 100 -0.54 6.72 18.61
N PHE A 101 -0.49 6.21 17.39
CA PHE A 101 -0.37 4.78 17.12
C PHE A 101 1.09 4.29 17.13
N LYS A 102 2.02 5.16 16.72
CA LYS A 102 3.47 4.91 16.59
C LYS A 102 3.76 3.65 15.77
N PRO A 103 3.41 3.65 14.48
CA PRO A 103 3.60 2.48 13.62
C PRO A 103 5.08 2.22 13.33
N ASN A 104 5.41 0.96 13.07
CA ASN A 104 6.69 0.53 12.54
C ASN A 104 6.74 0.68 11.02
N ILE A 105 5.59 0.54 10.34
CA ILE A 105 5.42 0.74 8.90
C ILE A 105 4.32 1.75 8.64
N PHE A 106 4.59 2.73 7.79
CA PHE A 106 3.58 3.62 7.23
C PHE A 106 3.51 3.46 5.72
N VAL A 107 2.32 3.22 5.20
CA VAL A 107 2.07 3.02 3.77
C VAL A 107 1.16 4.12 3.24
N CYS A 108 1.54 4.72 2.11
CA CYS A 108 0.68 5.65 1.38
C CYS A 108 0.81 5.56 -0.15
N GLY A 109 -0.17 6.09 -0.88
CA GLY A 109 -0.23 6.08 -2.35
C GLY A 109 -0.15 7.49 -2.94
N HIS A 110 -1.02 7.81 -3.91
CA HIS A 110 -1.34 9.15 -4.44
C HIS A 110 -0.27 9.81 -5.31
N SER A 111 1.01 9.72 -4.94
CA SER A 111 2.08 10.39 -5.71
C SER A 111 2.45 9.66 -7.00
N HIS A 112 2.07 8.38 -7.13
CA HIS A 112 2.49 7.44 -8.16
C HIS A 112 4.02 7.23 -8.22
N ILE A 113 4.77 7.64 -7.20
CA ILE A 113 6.23 7.53 -7.13
C ILE A 113 6.62 6.48 -6.09
N LEU A 114 7.14 5.35 -6.57
CA LEU A 114 7.71 4.31 -5.72
C LEU A 114 8.76 4.91 -4.77
N LYS A 115 8.61 4.63 -3.49
CA LYS A 115 9.56 5.07 -2.46
C LYS A 115 9.54 4.17 -1.25
N VAL A 116 10.69 3.61 -0.90
CA VAL A 116 10.90 2.90 0.37
C VAL A 116 11.98 3.65 1.12
N LYS A 117 11.62 4.27 2.25
CA LYS A 117 12.55 5.11 3.02
C LYS A 117 12.31 4.94 4.52
N TYR A 118 13.39 4.68 5.25
CA TYR A 118 13.33 4.70 6.71
C TYR A 118 13.35 6.14 7.23
N ASP A 119 12.33 6.50 8.01
CA ASP A 119 12.24 7.78 8.71
C ASP A 119 12.91 7.66 10.08
N GLN A 120 14.14 8.14 10.18
CA GLN A 120 14.93 8.12 11.42
C GLN A 120 14.26 8.91 12.55
N SER A 121 13.54 9.98 12.25
CA SER A 121 12.90 10.83 13.26
C SER A 121 11.75 10.11 13.97
N ARG A 122 11.08 9.19 13.26
CA ARG A 122 9.93 8.42 13.75
C ARG A 122 10.23 6.94 14.00
N LYS A 123 11.43 6.47 13.62
CA LYS A 123 11.85 5.07 13.71
C LYS A 123 10.88 4.12 13.00
N MET A 124 10.55 4.45 11.76
CA MET A 124 9.48 3.83 11.00
C MET A 124 9.87 3.70 9.52
N LEU A 125 9.48 2.61 8.88
CA LEU A 125 9.62 2.43 7.45
C LEU A 125 8.44 3.08 6.71
N HIS A 126 8.72 4.06 5.86
CA HIS A 126 7.73 4.68 4.99
C HIS A 126 7.80 4.04 3.60
N ILE A 127 6.67 3.49 3.15
CA ILE A 127 6.50 2.83 1.87
C ILE A 127 5.43 3.57 1.05
N ASN A 128 5.79 3.95 -0.16
CA ASN A 128 4.86 4.26 -1.23
C ASN A 128 5.12 3.25 -2.35
N PRO A 129 4.17 2.38 -2.71
CA PRO A 129 4.42 1.33 -3.70
C PRO A 129 4.43 1.87 -5.15
N GLY A 130 4.17 3.17 -5.34
CA GLY A 130 4.03 3.83 -6.63
C GLY A 130 2.61 3.67 -7.17
N SER A 131 2.44 3.16 -8.38
CA SER A 131 1.10 2.97 -8.97
C SER A 131 1.10 1.73 -9.84
N ALA A 132 0.14 0.82 -9.60
CA ALA A 132 0.01 -0.43 -10.33
C ALA A 132 -0.94 -0.32 -11.54
N GLY A 133 -1.81 0.69 -11.54
CA GLY A 133 -2.79 0.95 -12.60
C GLY A 133 -2.18 1.52 -13.87
N VAL A 134 -3.04 1.79 -14.86
CA VAL A 134 -2.64 2.37 -16.15
C VAL A 134 -2.93 3.86 -16.26
N GLN A 135 -3.58 4.44 -15.26
CA GLN A 135 -3.94 5.85 -15.21
C GLN A 135 -2.91 6.67 -14.43
N GLY A 136 -2.66 7.90 -14.88
CA GLY A 136 -1.80 8.87 -14.20
C GLY A 136 -0.46 9.17 -14.89
N ILE A 137 0.39 9.90 -14.17
CA ILE A 137 1.62 10.51 -14.71
C ILE A 137 2.85 9.60 -14.72
N HIS A 138 2.82 8.50 -13.97
CA HIS A 138 3.92 7.56 -13.85
C HIS A 138 4.34 7.02 -15.23
N GLN A 139 5.63 6.72 -15.39
CA GLN A 139 6.21 6.12 -16.60
C GLN A 139 6.52 4.62 -16.43
N VAL A 140 6.52 4.17 -15.18
CA VAL A 140 6.72 2.79 -14.77
C VAL A 140 5.62 2.48 -13.78
N ARG A 141 5.02 1.30 -13.90
CA ARG A 141 4.03 0.79 -12.96
C ARG A 141 4.74 -0.10 -11.97
N THR A 142 4.41 0.04 -10.69
CA THR A 142 5.19 -0.57 -9.62
C THR A 142 4.31 -1.21 -8.57
N ALA A 143 4.87 -2.23 -7.94
CA ALA A 143 4.31 -2.89 -6.76
C ALA A 143 5.46 -3.36 -5.89
N VAL A 144 5.21 -3.52 -4.60
CA VAL A 144 6.23 -3.88 -3.60
C VAL A 144 5.84 -5.18 -2.91
N ARG A 145 6.82 -6.01 -2.56
CA ARG A 145 6.61 -7.16 -1.69
C ARG A 145 7.72 -7.25 -0.66
N PHE A 146 7.40 -7.69 0.55
CA PHE A 146 8.39 -7.96 1.58
C PHE A 146 7.90 -9.01 2.57
N GLU A 147 8.77 -9.40 3.50
CA GLU A 147 8.48 -10.37 4.54
C GLU A 147 8.54 -9.70 5.91
N ILE A 148 7.60 -10.09 6.79
CA ILE A 148 7.64 -9.78 8.21
C ILE A 148 7.91 -11.09 8.96
N ASP A 149 8.95 -11.12 9.79
CA ASP A 149 9.25 -12.24 10.70
C ASP A 149 9.49 -11.74 12.13
N GLY A 150 8.45 -11.85 12.96
CA GLY A 150 8.37 -11.27 14.29
C GLY A 150 8.35 -9.74 14.24
N GLU A 151 9.50 -9.12 14.46
CA GLU A 151 9.72 -7.67 14.39
C GLU A 151 10.54 -7.25 13.17
N LYS A 152 11.11 -8.22 12.44
CA LYS A 152 12.00 -7.95 11.30
C LYS A 152 11.18 -7.70 10.05
N ILE A 153 11.60 -6.70 9.28
CA ILE A 153 11.08 -6.39 7.96
C ILE A 153 12.25 -6.62 6.98
N GLU A 154 12.10 -7.60 6.10
CA GLU A 154 13.19 -8.06 5.23
C GLU A 154 12.70 -8.51 3.85
N ASN A 155 13.64 -8.86 2.98
CA ASN A 155 13.36 -9.38 1.63
C ASN A 155 12.46 -8.45 0.79
N MET A 156 12.80 -7.17 0.76
CA MET A 156 12.08 -6.14 0.01
C MET A 156 12.34 -6.25 -1.50
N ASP A 157 11.31 -6.64 -2.24
CA ASP A 157 11.28 -6.75 -3.70
C ASP A 157 10.40 -5.64 -4.31
N VAL A 158 10.78 -5.20 -5.51
CA VAL A 158 10.00 -4.26 -6.31
C VAL A 158 9.72 -4.90 -7.67
N LEU A 159 8.44 -4.91 -8.05
CA LEU A 159 8.02 -5.17 -9.42
C LEU A 159 8.03 -3.85 -10.18
N GLU A 160 8.64 -3.84 -11.37
CA GLU A 160 8.55 -2.75 -12.34
C GLU A 160 7.99 -3.26 -13.65
N LEU A 161 6.94 -2.61 -14.15
CA LEU A 161 6.33 -2.87 -15.44
C LEU A 161 6.36 -1.59 -16.28
N PRO A 162 6.54 -1.68 -17.60
CA PRO A 162 6.45 -0.51 -18.45
C PRO A 162 5.04 0.10 -18.39
N LYS A 163 4.94 1.41 -18.59
CA LYS A 163 3.66 2.08 -18.80
C LYS A 163 2.93 1.47 -19.99
N ARG A 164 1.64 1.15 -19.81
CA ARG A 164 0.74 0.81 -20.92
C ARG A 164 0.16 2.09 -21.51
N ARG A 165 0.14 2.14 -22.84
CA ARG A 165 -0.46 3.24 -23.62
C ARG A 165 -1.93 2.94 -23.91
#